data_AF-A0A1I0TAG0-F1
#
_entry.id   AF-A0A1I0TAG0-F1
#
_cell.length_a   1.000
_cell.length_b   1.000
_cell.length_c   1.000
_cell.angle_alpha   90.00
_cell.angle_beta   90.00
_cell.angle_gamma   90.00
#
_symmetry.space_group_name_H-M   'P 1'
#
loop_
_entity.id
_entity.type
_entity.pdbx_description
1 polymer ?
#
loop_
_entity_poly.entity_id
_entity_poly.type
_entity_poly.pdbx_seq_one_letter_code
_entity_poly.pdbx_strand_id
1 'polypeptide(L)'
;MKSKSLLGLAIALFFFVACKKDNPVIKKENPLELLKDSASYSIDGKAYRAIGIEKNWTYTTQSNLKITSGVNFRYQLEGDKDSLLFVREYSIRASYTNIAISFLKIYNKHETELTNENNGGYLNYPKNKTDIFSPGLYKYSTEFFRSNSTSGIAFTLINQQGVFKSYSQPDLGKPASVTQIDQNGSKFEIISLQKRKSDYLLEAKFKLNVFDENKKQLKIENGYLRISILKY
;
A
#
# COMPACT_ATOMS: atom_id res chain seq x y z
N MET A 1 79.12 6.30 -30.86
CA MET A 1 78.01 6.99 -31.55
C MET A 1 76.72 6.85 -30.74
N LYS A 2 76.26 7.99 -30.19
CA LYS A 2 74.89 8.37 -29.83
C LYS A 2 73.98 7.34 -29.12
N SER A 3 74.11 7.30 -27.79
CA SER A 3 73.03 6.92 -26.85
C SER A 3 71.87 7.93 -26.92
N LYS A 4 70.93 7.75 -27.85
CA LYS A 4 69.76 8.62 -28.00
C LYS A 4 68.41 7.89 -27.86
N SER A 5 68.37 6.73 -27.21
CA SER A 5 67.14 5.92 -27.15
C SER A 5 66.61 5.61 -25.73
N LEU A 6 67.29 6.04 -24.66
CA LEU A 6 66.84 5.73 -23.28
C LEU A 6 66.08 6.87 -22.60
N LEU A 7 66.25 8.12 -23.04
CA LEU A 7 65.54 9.26 -22.44
C LEU A 7 64.05 9.32 -22.84
N GLY A 8 63.72 8.84 -24.05
CA GLY A 8 62.33 8.84 -24.54
C GLY A 8 61.42 7.82 -23.85
N LEU A 9 61.98 6.67 -23.44
CA LEU A 9 61.21 5.63 -22.75
C LEU A 9 60.87 6.04 -21.31
N ALA A 10 61.77 6.75 -20.64
CA ALA A 10 61.54 7.24 -19.28
C ALA A 10 60.45 8.32 -19.22
N ILE A 11 60.37 9.21 -20.22
CA ILE A 11 59.34 10.27 -20.27
C ILE A 11 57.95 9.68 -20.56
N ALA A 12 57.85 8.63 -21.39
CA ALA A 12 56.58 7.94 -21.65
C ALA A 12 56.04 7.19 -20.41
N LEU A 13 56.92 6.67 -19.55
CA LEU A 13 56.56 5.99 -18.29
C LEU A 13 56.04 6.96 -17.22
N PHE A 14 56.45 8.23 -17.22
CA PHE A 14 55.93 9.24 -16.28
C PHE A 14 54.49 9.69 -16.58
N PHE A 15 54.00 9.52 -17.81
CA PHE A 15 52.61 9.87 -18.15
C PHE A 15 51.58 8.83 -17.69
N PHE A 16 51.98 7.62 -17.30
CA PHE A 16 51.07 6.60 -16.77
C PHE A 16 50.97 6.55 -15.23
N VAL A 17 51.77 7.33 -14.51
CA VAL A 17 51.74 7.38 -13.02
C VAL A 17 50.86 8.53 -12.50
N ALA A 18 50.38 9.42 -13.39
CA ALA A 18 49.35 10.40 -13.05
C ALA A 18 47.93 9.80 -13.13
N CYS A 19 47.75 8.57 -12.65
CA CYS A 19 46.45 8.10 -12.21
C CYS A 19 46.11 8.91 -10.96
N LYS A 20 45.41 10.04 -11.16
CA LYS A 20 44.67 10.67 -10.07
C LYS A 20 43.90 9.54 -9.38
N LYS A 21 44.22 9.29 -8.11
CA LYS A 21 43.25 8.71 -7.19
C LYS A 21 42.12 9.72 -7.11
N ASP A 22 41.22 9.67 -8.09
CA ASP A 22 39.85 10.06 -7.87
C ASP A 22 39.39 9.07 -6.81
N ASN A 23 39.58 9.46 -5.54
CA ASN A 23 38.89 8.81 -4.45
C ASN A 23 37.44 8.79 -4.91
N PRO A 24 36.81 7.60 -5.09
CA PRO A 24 35.41 7.58 -5.43
C PRO A 24 34.75 8.41 -4.35
N VAL A 25 34.12 9.51 -4.75
CA VAL A 25 33.30 10.29 -3.83
C VAL A 25 32.23 9.31 -3.42
N ILE A 26 32.41 8.66 -2.25
CA ILE A 26 31.42 7.79 -1.65
C ILE A 26 30.26 8.73 -1.38
N LYS A 27 29.34 8.80 -2.33
CA LYS A 27 28.18 9.66 -2.27
C LYS A 27 27.40 9.11 -1.08
N LYS A 28 27.50 9.80 0.07
CA LYS A 28 26.87 9.37 1.32
C LYS A 28 25.41 9.08 1.00
N GLU A 29 25.05 7.82 1.08
CA GLU A 29 23.73 7.37 0.68
C GLU A 29 22.73 8.07 1.61
N ASN A 30 21.70 8.68 1.02
CA ASN A 30 20.68 9.37 1.81
C ASN A 30 20.08 8.33 2.77
N PRO A 31 20.08 8.53 4.11
CA PRO A 31 19.56 7.56 5.07
C PRO A 31 18.15 7.05 4.76
N LEU A 32 17.33 7.87 4.08
CA LEU A 32 16.00 7.50 3.60
C LEU A 32 16.02 6.31 2.62
N GLU A 33 17.03 6.24 1.76
CA GLU A 33 17.19 5.16 0.76
C GLU A 33 17.53 3.82 1.41
N LEU A 34 18.06 3.84 2.64
CA LEU A 34 18.41 2.62 3.40
C LEU A 34 17.21 2.03 4.16
N LEU A 35 16.10 2.75 4.27
CA LEU A 35 14.92 2.29 5.01
C LEU A 35 14.19 1.19 4.24
N LYS A 36 14.02 0.04 4.88
CA LYS A 36 13.36 -1.14 4.30
C LYS A 36 11.90 -1.26 4.74
N ASP A 37 11.11 -1.98 3.96
CA ASP A 37 9.74 -2.33 4.33
C ASP A 37 9.72 -3.07 5.67
N SER A 38 8.79 -2.69 6.54
CA SER A 38 8.63 -3.30 7.86
C SER A 38 7.24 -3.04 8.40
N ALA A 39 6.65 -4.01 9.10
CA ALA A 39 5.42 -3.79 9.84
C ALA A 39 5.42 -4.58 11.15
N SER A 40 4.67 -4.07 12.12
CA SER A 40 4.46 -4.72 13.41
C SER A 40 3.09 -4.38 13.95
N TYR A 41 2.50 -5.29 14.71
CA TYR A 41 1.20 -5.11 15.35
C TYR A 41 1.04 -6.13 16.47
N SER A 42 0.04 -5.94 17.32
CA SER A 42 -0.36 -6.93 18.33
C SER A 42 -1.80 -7.36 18.12
N ILE A 43 -2.09 -8.64 18.33
CA ILE A 43 -3.45 -9.19 18.40
C ILE A 43 -3.60 -9.81 19.78
N ASP A 44 -4.58 -9.35 20.55
CA ASP A 44 -4.86 -9.82 21.93
C ASP A 44 -3.60 -9.87 22.80
N GLY A 45 -2.77 -8.82 22.71
CA GLY A 45 -1.50 -8.70 23.45
C GLY A 45 -0.30 -9.44 22.86
N LYS A 46 -0.49 -10.38 21.91
CA LYS A 46 0.62 -11.07 21.24
C LYS A 46 1.18 -10.23 20.09
N ALA A 47 2.47 -9.95 20.12
CA ALA A 47 3.16 -9.17 19.10
C ALA A 47 3.51 -9.99 17.86
N TYR A 48 3.37 -9.36 16.70
CA TYR A 48 3.71 -9.88 15.39
C TYR A 48 4.62 -8.90 14.66
N ARG A 49 5.57 -9.45 13.91
CA ARG A 49 6.48 -8.69 13.04
C ARG A 49 6.41 -9.27 11.64
N ALA A 50 6.36 -8.39 10.65
CA ALA A 50 6.31 -8.79 9.26
C ALA A 50 7.60 -9.53 8.88
N ILE A 51 7.43 -10.67 8.21
CA ILE A 51 8.49 -11.40 7.51
C ILE A 51 8.52 -11.05 6.02
N GLY A 52 7.46 -10.44 5.50
CA GLY A 52 7.36 -9.97 4.13
C GLY A 52 6.20 -9.01 3.95
N ILE A 53 6.37 -8.05 3.05
CA ILE A 53 5.32 -7.14 2.62
C ILE A 53 5.34 -7.09 1.10
N GLU A 54 4.18 -7.28 0.47
CA GLU A 54 4.06 -7.33 -0.98
C GLU A 54 2.83 -6.58 -1.46
N LYS A 55 2.93 -5.96 -2.64
CA LYS A 55 1.77 -5.44 -3.36
C LYS A 55 0.93 -6.64 -3.80
N ASN A 56 -0.31 -6.71 -3.35
CA ASN A 56 -1.21 -7.81 -3.68
C ASN A 56 -1.98 -7.50 -4.96
N TRP A 57 -2.83 -6.47 -4.92
CA TRP A 57 -3.72 -6.12 -6.03
C TRP A 57 -3.80 -4.61 -6.28
N THR A 58 -4.14 -4.26 -7.50
CA THR A 58 -4.63 -2.92 -7.86
C THR A 58 -5.77 -3.10 -8.83
N TYR A 59 -6.91 -2.49 -8.55
CA TYR A 59 -8.10 -2.59 -9.38
C TYR A 59 -9.03 -1.41 -9.17
N THR A 60 -9.95 -1.26 -10.12
CA THR A 60 -11.08 -0.33 -10.03
C THR A 60 -12.38 -1.09 -10.03
N THR A 61 -13.36 -0.64 -9.25
CA THR A 61 -14.71 -1.18 -9.25
C THR A 61 -15.74 -0.05 -9.17
N GLN A 62 -17.02 -0.39 -9.33
CA GLN A 62 -18.11 0.58 -9.18
C GLN A 62 -18.18 1.09 -7.73
N SER A 63 -18.29 2.41 -7.57
CA SER A 63 -18.57 3.10 -6.32
C SER A 63 -20.07 3.25 -6.10
N ASN A 64 -20.48 3.49 -4.85
CA ASN A 64 -21.86 3.83 -4.48
C ASN A 64 -22.92 2.84 -5.03
N LEU A 65 -22.62 1.54 -4.98
CA LEU A 65 -23.53 0.48 -5.41
C LEU A 65 -24.85 0.54 -4.63
N LYS A 66 -25.95 0.41 -5.35
CA LYS A 66 -27.33 0.35 -4.82
C LYS A 66 -28.12 -0.74 -5.51
N ILE A 67 -29.08 -1.31 -4.80
CA ILE A 67 -30.09 -2.20 -5.37
C ILE A 67 -31.11 -1.35 -6.11
N THR A 68 -31.29 -1.58 -7.42
CA THR A 68 -32.25 -0.84 -8.25
C THR A 68 -33.53 -1.63 -8.53
N SER A 69 -33.42 -2.96 -8.59
CA SER A 69 -34.57 -3.86 -8.75
C SER A 69 -34.25 -5.27 -8.25
N GLY A 70 -35.28 -6.10 -8.11
CA GLY A 70 -35.16 -7.52 -7.76
C GLY A 70 -35.80 -7.89 -6.42
N VAL A 71 -36.07 -9.18 -6.26
CA VAL A 71 -36.61 -9.80 -5.03
C VAL A 71 -35.84 -11.10 -4.74
N ASN A 72 -35.87 -11.57 -3.49
CA ASN A 72 -35.27 -12.85 -3.07
C ASN A 72 -33.79 -13.03 -3.47
N PHE A 73 -32.93 -12.09 -3.10
CA PHE A 73 -31.47 -12.15 -3.33
C PHE A 73 -31.01 -12.14 -4.80
N ARG A 74 -31.93 -11.89 -5.75
CA ARG A 74 -31.61 -11.68 -7.18
C ARG A 74 -31.76 -10.20 -7.52
N TYR A 75 -30.79 -9.41 -7.07
CA TYR A 75 -30.82 -7.95 -7.23
C TYR A 75 -30.04 -7.49 -8.47
N GLN A 76 -30.56 -6.45 -9.12
CA GLN A 76 -29.76 -5.62 -10.01
C GLN A 76 -29.03 -4.57 -9.19
N LEU A 77 -27.72 -4.47 -9.41
CA LEU A 77 -26.86 -3.48 -8.77
C LEU A 77 -26.43 -2.43 -9.78
N GLU A 78 -26.59 -1.16 -9.42
CA GLU A 78 -26.07 -0.03 -10.18
C GLU A 78 -25.19 0.81 -9.27
N GLY A 79 -23.96 1.07 -9.72
CA GLY A 79 -23.07 2.04 -9.10
C GLY A 79 -23.17 3.41 -9.74
N ASP A 80 -22.41 4.35 -9.20
CA ASP A 80 -22.30 5.69 -9.75
C ASP A 80 -21.61 5.67 -11.13
N LYS A 81 -22.18 6.41 -12.09
CA LYS A 81 -21.70 6.46 -13.48
C LYS A 81 -20.48 7.36 -13.62
N ASP A 82 -20.33 8.36 -12.76
CA ASP A 82 -19.31 9.39 -12.90
C ASP A 82 -18.12 9.16 -11.96
N SER A 83 -18.23 8.20 -11.03
CA SER A 83 -17.16 7.83 -10.12
C SER A 83 -16.81 6.35 -10.19
N LEU A 84 -15.66 6.01 -9.61
CA LEU A 84 -15.23 4.64 -9.38
C LEU A 84 -14.50 4.54 -8.04
N LEU A 85 -14.49 3.36 -7.47
CA LEU A 85 -13.64 3.03 -6.33
C LEU A 85 -12.30 2.49 -6.87
N PHE A 86 -11.21 3.19 -6.61
CA PHE A 86 -9.86 2.71 -6.85
C PHE A 86 -9.32 2.04 -5.58
N VAL A 87 -8.70 0.87 -5.75
CA VAL A 87 -8.16 0.07 -4.66
C VAL A 87 -6.70 -0.25 -4.92
N ARG A 88 -5.86 -0.04 -3.91
CA ARG A 88 -4.52 -0.63 -3.86
C ARG A 88 -4.34 -1.42 -2.58
N GLU A 89 -4.01 -2.69 -2.73
CA GLU A 89 -3.89 -3.62 -1.61
C GLU A 89 -2.44 -4.09 -1.44
N TYR A 90 -2.03 -4.22 -0.18
CA TYR A 90 -0.75 -4.81 0.23
C TYR A 90 -0.99 -5.92 1.23
N SER A 91 -0.26 -7.03 1.09
CA SER A 91 -0.22 -8.11 2.08
C SER A 91 0.97 -7.95 3.00
N ILE A 92 0.74 -8.13 4.29
CA ILE A 92 1.71 -8.18 5.37
C ILE A 92 1.70 -9.61 5.90
N ARG A 93 2.76 -10.36 5.59
CA ARG A 93 2.96 -11.72 6.08
C ARG A 93 3.71 -11.68 7.40
N ALA A 94 3.23 -12.40 8.39
CA ALA A 94 3.90 -12.64 9.66
C ALA A 94 3.67 -14.09 10.11
N SER A 95 4.33 -14.50 11.19
CA SER A 95 4.24 -15.89 11.68
C SER A 95 2.80 -16.26 12.05
N TYR A 96 2.20 -17.19 11.31
CA TYR A 96 0.82 -17.68 11.48
C TYR A 96 -0.29 -16.63 11.27
N THR A 97 0.02 -15.52 10.59
CA THR A 97 -0.97 -14.47 10.30
C THR A 97 -0.61 -13.73 9.01
N ASN A 98 -1.63 -13.37 8.25
CA ASN A 98 -1.53 -12.52 7.07
C ASN A 98 -2.55 -11.39 7.19
N ILE A 99 -2.12 -10.15 7.00
CA ILE A 99 -3.01 -8.99 6.89
C ILE A 99 -2.97 -8.48 5.46
N ALA A 100 -4.12 -8.36 4.82
CA ALA A 100 -4.29 -7.52 3.63
C ALA A 100 -4.78 -6.13 4.06
N ILE A 101 -4.05 -5.09 3.69
CA ILE A 101 -4.43 -3.68 3.88
C ILE A 101 -4.80 -3.09 2.53
N SER A 102 -6.05 -2.71 2.39
CA SER A 102 -6.62 -2.07 1.20
C SER A 102 -6.72 -0.57 1.42
N PHE A 103 -6.00 0.21 0.62
CA PHE A 103 -6.17 1.65 0.49
C PHE A 103 -7.25 1.92 -0.55
N LEU A 104 -8.27 2.70 -0.17
CA LEU A 104 -9.49 2.88 -0.93
C LEU A 104 -9.75 4.36 -1.17
N LYS A 105 -9.95 4.75 -2.42
CA LYS A 105 -10.39 6.10 -2.74
C LYS A 105 -11.37 6.11 -3.90
N ILE A 106 -12.49 6.78 -3.67
CA ILE A 106 -13.45 7.11 -4.71
C ILE A 106 -12.89 8.29 -5.49
N TYR A 107 -12.81 8.12 -6.80
CA TYR A 107 -12.40 9.14 -7.75
C TYR A 107 -13.54 9.40 -8.72
N ASN A 108 -13.73 10.66 -9.10
CA ASN A 108 -14.48 10.95 -10.32
C ASN A 108 -13.66 10.46 -11.52
N LYS A 109 -14.32 9.94 -12.55
CA LYS A 109 -13.64 9.37 -13.72
C LYS A 109 -12.76 10.38 -14.45
N HIS A 110 -13.10 11.67 -14.42
CA HIS A 110 -12.27 12.74 -15.01
C HIS A 110 -10.94 12.96 -14.25
N GLU A 111 -10.83 12.53 -13.00
CA GLU A 111 -9.60 12.53 -12.19
C GLU A 111 -8.72 11.30 -12.47
N THR A 112 -9.21 10.39 -13.32
CA THR A 112 -8.51 9.17 -13.71
C THR A 112 -8.10 9.18 -15.18
N GLU A 113 -7.21 8.27 -15.54
CA GLU A 113 -6.78 8.00 -16.91
C GLU A 113 -6.65 6.49 -17.13
N LEU A 114 -7.03 6.03 -18.32
CA LEU A 114 -6.87 4.64 -18.72
C LEU A 114 -5.40 4.40 -19.08
N THR A 115 -4.67 3.75 -18.18
CA THR A 115 -3.23 3.49 -18.34
C THR A 115 -2.84 2.17 -17.67
N ASN A 116 -1.59 1.77 -17.78
CA ASN A 116 -1.02 0.63 -17.06
C ASN A 116 0.08 1.08 -16.10
N GLU A 117 0.30 0.31 -15.03
CA GLU A 117 1.46 0.46 -14.16
C GLU A 117 2.23 -0.86 -14.12
N ASN A 118 3.53 -0.82 -14.44
CA ASN A 118 4.50 -1.91 -14.25
C ASN A 118 4.01 -3.28 -14.76
N ASN A 119 3.66 -3.34 -16.05
CA ASN A 119 3.17 -4.56 -16.73
C ASN A 119 1.84 -5.13 -16.18
N GLY A 120 1.07 -4.33 -15.45
CA GLY A 120 -0.32 -4.65 -15.09
C GLY A 120 -1.30 -4.45 -16.25
N GLY A 121 -2.55 -4.89 -16.05
CA GLY A 121 -3.63 -4.60 -16.98
C GLY A 121 -3.95 -3.11 -17.08
N TYR A 122 -4.58 -2.70 -18.18
CA TYR A 122 -5.09 -1.34 -18.33
C TYR A 122 -6.26 -1.11 -17.37
N LEU A 123 -6.14 -0.09 -16.52
CA LEU A 123 -7.16 0.31 -15.55
C LEU A 123 -7.29 1.83 -15.56
N ASN A 124 -8.38 2.34 -14.97
CA ASN A 124 -8.52 3.77 -14.72
C ASN A 124 -7.71 4.14 -13.46
N TYR A 125 -6.46 4.58 -13.64
CA TYR A 125 -5.61 5.03 -12.54
C TYR A 125 -5.86 6.49 -12.23
N PRO A 126 -5.74 6.93 -10.96
CA PRO A 126 -5.78 8.35 -10.64
C PRO A 126 -4.59 9.07 -11.28
N LYS A 127 -4.86 10.23 -11.91
CA LYS A 127 -3.82 11.09 -12.47
C LYS A 127 -2.79 11.51 -11.40
N ASN A 128 -3.27 11.78 -10.19
CA ASN A 128 -2.42 11.93 -9.01
C ASN A 128 -2.31 10.60 -8.26
N LYS A 129 -1.26 9.84 -8.55
CA LYS A 129 -1.04 8.50 -7.99
C LYS A 129 -0.71 8.49 -6.49
N THR A 130 -0.23 9.61 -5.94
CA THR A 130 0.14 9.73 -4.52
C THR A 130 -1.03 10.14 -3.63
N ASP A 131 -2.13 10.62 -4.21
CA ASP A 131 -3.23 11.24 -3.48
C ASP A 131 -3.95 10.28 -2.51
N ILE A 132 -4.10 9.00 -2.88
CA ILE A 132 -4.62 7.93 -1.99
C ILE A 132 -3.71 7.63 -0.78
N PHE A 133 -2.48 8.14 -0.78
CA PHE A 133 -1.44 7.94 0.24
C PHE A 133 -1.09 9.23 0.99
N SER A 134 -1.89 10.28 0.86
CA SER A 134 -1.62 11.58 1.49
C SER A 134 -1.55 11.44 3.02
N PRO A 135 -0.56 12.05 3.71
CA PRO A 135 -0.49 12.05 5.16
C PRO A 135 -1.78 12.58 5.81
N GLY A 136 -2.22 11.94 6.90
CA GLY A 136 -3.44 12.31 7.61
C GLY A 136 -4.22 11.12 8.15
N LEU A 137 -5.40 11.42 8.71
CA LEU A 137 -6.31 10.44 9.29
C LEU A 137 -7.22 9.83 8.24
N TYR A 138 -7.37 8.51 8.28
CA TYR A 138 -8.24 7.76 7.39
C TYR A 138 -9.33 7.06 8.20
N LYS A 139 -10.55 7.07 7.64
CA LYS A 139 -11.67 6.27 8.15
C LYS A 139 -11.50 4.81 7.73
N TYR A 140 -12.05 3.90 8.52
CA TYR A 140 -12.19 2.51 8.09
C TYR A 140 -13.41 2.40 7.18
N SER A 141 -13.24 1.84 5.98
CA SER A 141 -14.33 1.65 5.03
C SER A 141 -15.07 0.35 5.36
N THR A 142 -16.04 0.43 6.28
CA THR A 142 -16.82 -0.74 6.73
C THR A 142 -17.75 -1.31 5.66
N GLU A 143 -17.92 -0.57 4.56
CA GLU A 143 -18.78 -0.88 3.42
C GLU A 143 -17.98 -1.35 2.19
N PHE A 144 -16.69 -1.63 2.35
CA PHE A 144 -15.85 -2.15 1.28
C PHE A 144 -16.38 -3.48 0.75
N PHE A 145 -16.41 -3.64 -0.58
CA PHE A 145 -17.08 -4.72 -1.33
C PHE A 145 -18.61 -4.82 -1.15
N ARG A 146 -19.22 -3.94 -0.36
CA ARG A 146 -20.66 -3.84 -0.21
C ARG A 146 -21.16 -2.67 -1.06
N SER A 147 -21.46 -1.52 -0.46
CA SER A 147 -21.88 -0.33 -1.21
C SER A 147 -20.72 0.42 -1.86
N ASN A 148 -19.45 0.17 -1.48
CA ASN A 148 -18.28 0.90 -2.01
C ASN A 148 -18.45 2.42 -1.94
N SER A 149 -19.07 2.91 -0.87
CA SER A 149 -19.53 4.29 -0.74
C SER A 149 -18.60 5.18 0.08
N THR A 150 -17.48 4.64 0.57
CA THR A 150 -16.55 5.36 1.47
C THR A 150 -15.10 5.12 1.08
N SER A 151 -14.37 6.21 0.83
CA SER A 151 -12.90 6.23 0.79
C SER A 151 -12.33 5.98 2.19
N GLY A 152 -11.19 5.31 2.28
CA GLY A 152 -10.59 4.98 3.57
C GLY A 152 -9.65 3.78 3.49
N ILE A 153 -9.62 3.01 4.58
CA ILE A 153 -8.79 1.81 4.70
C ILE A 153 -9.67 0.61 5.06
N ALA A 154 -9.37 -0.55 4.51
CA ALA A 154 -9.99 -1.81 4.89
C ALA A 154 -8.91 -2.88 5.18
N PHE A 155 -9.19 -3.75 6.13
CA PHE A 155 -8.31 -4.84 6.53
C PHE A 155 -9.00 -6.19 6.38
N THR A 156 -8.27 -7.17 5.87
CA THR A 156 -8.57 -8.59 6.04
C THR A 156 -7.43 -9.23 6.80
N LEU A 157 -7.73 -9.88 7.92
CA LEU A 157 -6.80 -10.68 8.71
C LEU A 157 -7.12 -12.15 8.51
N ILE A 158 -6.12 -12.94 8.14
CA ILE A 158 -6.19 -14.40 8.09
C ILE A 158 -5.21 -14.94 9.13
N ASN A 159 -5.69 -15.78 10.04
CA ASN A 159 -4.85 -16.45 11.03
C ASN A 159 -5.39 -17.87 11.31
N GLN A 160 -4.81 -18.55 12.30
CA GLN A 160 -5.25 -19.90 12.69
C GLN A 160 -6.70 -19.98 13.19
N GLN A 161 -7.31 -18.87 13.58
CA GLN A 161 -8.70 -18.82 14.06
C GLN A 161 -9.71 -18.57 12.92
N GLY A 162 -9.24 -18.22 11.71
CA GLY A 162 -10.08 -17.98 10.54
C GLY A 162 -9.79 -16.66 9.83
N VAL A 163 -10.82 -16.13 9.16
CA VAL A 163 -10.78 -14.87 8.40
C VAL A 163 -11.58 -13.81 9.13
N PHE A 164 -10.95 -12.69 9.40
CA PHE A 164 -11.55 -11.53 10.08
C PHE A 164 -11.42 -10.30 9.18
N LYS A 165 -12.44 -9.44 9.17
CA LYS A 165 -12.51 -8.27 8.30
C LYS A 165 -12.87 -7.02 9.09
N SER A 166 -12.35 -5.86 8.68
CA SER A 166 -12.78 -4.56 9.21
C SER A 166 -14.05 -4.03 8.54
N TYR A 167 -14.68 -4.83 7.70
CA TYR A 167 -15.78 -4.44 6.82
C TYR A 167 -16.79 -5.57 6.67
N SER A 168 -18.01 -5.18 6.28
CA SER A 168 -19.16 -6.06 6.18
C SER A 168 -19.05 -7.08 5.04
N GLN A 169 -19.92 -8.08 5.07
CA GLN A 169 -20.16 -8.96 3.94
C GLN A 169 -20.67 -8.17 2.71
N PRO A 170 -20.34 -8.61 1.48
CA PRO A 170 -20.69 -7.90 0.24
C PRO A 170 -22.19 -7.71 -0.05
N ASP A 171 -23.04 -8.57 0.51
CA ASP A 171 -24.46 -8.63 0.17
C ASP A 171 -25.25 -7.40 0.68
N LEU A 172 -25.57 -6.48 -0.24
CA LEU A 172 -26.38 -5.27 0.06
C LEU A 172 -27.79 -5.57 0.56
N GLY A 173 -28.36 -6.75 0.26
CA GLY A 173 -29.71 -7.12 0.68
C GLY A 173 -29.82 -7.53 2.14
N LYS A 174 -28.68 -7.84 2.79
CA LYS A 174 -28.61 -8.13 4.23
C LYS A 174 -28.15 -6.91 5.00
N PRO A 175 -28.53 -6.69 6.27
CA PRO A 175 -27.94 -5.64 7.10
C PRO A 175 -26.41 -5.75 7.17
N ALA A 176 -25.72 -4.61 7.27
CA ALA A 176 -24.27 -4.58 7.45
C ALA A 176 -23.88 -5.29 8.76
N SER A 177 -22.92 -6.21 8.72
CA SER A 177 -22.42 -6.92 9.91
C SER A 177 -21.36 -6.12 10.69
N VAL A 178 -20.70 -5.18 10.01
CA VAL A 178 -19.69 -4.27 10.56
C VAL A 178 -20.08 -2.85 10.20
N THR A 179 -20.21 -2.00 11.22
CA THR A 179 -20.56 -0.59 11.09
C THR A 179 -19.45 0.30 11.63
N GLN A 180 -19.57 1.61 11.44
CA GLN A 180 -18.62 2.58 12.01
C GLN A 180 -18.59 2.53 13.55
N ILE A 181 -19.69 2.16 14.19
CA ILE A 181 -19.76 2.01 15.65
C ILE A 181 -18.85 0.85 16.11
N ASP A 182 -18.79 -0.23 15.35
CA ASP A 182 -17.91 -1.37 15.65
C ASP A 182 -16.41 -1.00 15.51
N GLN A 183 -16.10 0.10 14.83
CA GLN A 183 -14.75 0.67 14.74
C GLN A 183 -14.49 1.76 15.79
N ASN A 184 -15.35 1.94 16.79
CA ASN A 184 -15.12 2.92 17.85
C ASN A 184 -13.76 2.68 18.55
N GLY A 185 -13.02 3.76 18.78
CA GLY A 185 -11.66 3.70 19.33
C GLY A 185 -10.57 3.24 18.36
N SER A 186 -10.92 2.87 17.12
CA SER A 186 -9.99 2.53 16.05
C SER A 186 -9.44 3.79 15.37
N LYS A 187 -8.23 3.71 14.82
CA LYS A 187 -7.57 4.83 14.13
C LYS A 187 -6.59 4.30 13.09
N PHE A 188 -6.60 4.88 11.88
CA PHE A 188 -5.54 4.72 10.89
C PHE A 188 -4.99 6.10 10.53
N GLU A 189 -3.67 6.24 10.52
CA GLU A 189 -2.99 7.50 10.23
C GLU A 189 -1.78 7.24 9.34
N ILE A 190 -1.74 7.86 8.17
CA ILE A 190 -0.52 7.97 7.39
C ILE A 190 0.28 9.14 7.99
N ILE A 191 1.46 8.85 8.48
CA ILE A 191 2.30 9.81 9.23
C ILE A 191 3.29 10.48 8.29
N SER A 192 3.81 9.74 7.31
CA SER A 192 4.76 10.27 6.35
C SER A 192 4.59 9.61 4.98
N LEU A 193 4.84 10.39 3.95
CA LEU A 193 5.03 9.92 2.58
C LEU A 193 6.24 10.66 2.01
N GLN A 194 7.36 9.96 1.86
CA GLN A 194 8.63 10.55 1.44
C GLN A 194 9.05 10.00 0.10
N LYS A 195 9.36 10.89 -0.86
CA LYS A 195 9.86 10.49 -2.17
C LYS A 195 11.30 10.00 -2.05
N ARG A 196 11.58 8.85 -2.67
CA ARG A 196 12.92 8.29 -2.88
C ARG A 196 13.27 8.32 -4.36
N LYS A 197 14.48 7.88 -4.70
CA LYS A 197 14.93 7.82 -6.10
C LYS A 197 14.02 6.97 -6.98
N SER A 198 13.59 5.81 -6.48
CA SER A 198 12.87 4.79 -7.27
C SER A 198 11.42 4.57 -6.85
N ASP A 199 10.95 5.19 -5.77
CA ASP A 199 9.61 4.95 -5.21
C ASP A 199 9.22 6.03 -4.17
N TYR A 200 8.20 5.76 -3.37
CA TYR A 200 7.90 6.51 -2.15
C TYR A 200 7.90 5.58 -0.94
N LEU A 201 8.42 6.08 0.18
CA LEU A 201 8.33 5.43 1.47
C LEU A 201 7.12 5.99 2.23
N LEU A 202 6.12 5.14 2.45
CA LEU A 202 4.95 5.44 3.27
C LEU A 202 5.16 4.90 4.68
N GLU A 203 4.85 5.71 5.69
CA GLU A 203 4.75 5.26 7.09
C GLU A 203 3.37 5.54 7.66
N ALA A 204 2.82 4.58 8.40
CA ALA A 204 1.50 4.67 9.01
C ALA A 204 1.46 4.02 10.40
N LYS A 205 0.52 4.46 11.23
CA LYS A 205 0.12 3.80 12.48
C LYS A 205 -1.33 3.40 12.42
N PHE A 206 -1.66 2.27 13.04
CA PHE A 206 -3.02 1.77 13.06
C PHE A 206 -3.39 1.02 14.33
N LYS A 207 -4.67 1.09 14.67
CA LYS A 207 -5.37 0.21 15.62
C LYS A 207 -6.80 0.03 15.13
N LEU A 208 -7.34 -1.18 15.22
CA LEU A 208 -8.65 -1.50 14.69
C LEU A 208 -9.27 -2.73 15.31
N ASN A 209 -10.57 -2.86 15.08
CA ASN A 209 -11.32 -4.08 15.32
C ASN A 209 -11.54 -4.81 14.00
N VAL A 210 -11.42 -6.14 14.01
CA VAL A 210 -11.78 -7.00 12.88
C VAL A 210 -12.72 -8.11 13.36
N PHE A 211 -13.62 -8.54 12.49
CA PHE A 211 -14.73 -9.43 12.84
C PHE A 211 -14.79 -10.63 11.90
N ASP A 212 -15.09 -11.80 12.43
CA ASP A 212 -15.45 -12.96 11.61
C ASP A 212 -16.94 -12.89 11.17
N GLU A 213 -17.39 -13.92 10.46
CA GLU A 213 -18.79 -14.02 10.01
C GLU A 213 -19.82 -14.12 11.14
N ASN A 214 -19.40 -14.53 12.34
CA ASN A 214 -20.22 -14.66 13.54
C ASN A 214 -20.13 -13.43 14.46
N LYS A 215 -19.53 -12.33 13.97
CA LYS A 215 -19.27 -11.09 14.70
C LYS A 215 -18.32 -11.24 15.89
N LYS A 216 -17.53 -12.31 15.96
CA LYS A 216 -16.45 -12.44 16.93
C LYS A 216 -15.37 -11.41 16.60
N GLN A 217 -15.06 -10.57 17.58
CA GLN A 217 -14.10 -9.50 17.43
C GLN A 217 -12.68 -9.96 17.78
N LEU A 218 -11.70 -9.52 17.00
CA LEU A 218 -10.30 -9.42 17.40
C LEU A 218 -9.84 -7.97 17.35
N LYS A 219 -8.98 -7.60 18.28
CA LYS A 219 -8.41 -6.26 18.36
C LYS A 219 -6.97 -6.26 17.87
N ILE A 220 -6.69 -5.41 16.89
CA ILE A 220 -5.34 -5.16 16.40
C ILE A 220 -4.87 -3.82 17.00
N GLU A 221 -3.76 -3.86 17.71
CA GLU A 221 -3.19 -2.71 18.44
C GLU A 221 -1.73 -2.49 18.09
N ASN A 222 -1.18 -1.32 18.47
CA ASN A 222 0.22 -0.96 18.29
C ASN A 222 0.72 -1.18 16.84
N GLY A 223 -0.17 -0.99 15.86
CA GLY A 223 0.12 -1.19 14.45
C GLY A 223 1.06 -0.11 13.93
N TYR A 224 2.12 -0.54 13.25
CA TYR A 224 3.03 0.30 12.48
C TYR A 224 3.29 -0.36 11.13
N LEU A 225 3.30 0.45 10.09
CA LEU A 225 3.58 0.05 8.72
C LEU A 225 4.59 1.04 8.14
N ARG A 226 5.65 0.51 7.54
CA ARG A 226 6.54 1.23 6.63
C ARG A 226 6.66 0.43 5.35
N ILE A 227 6.35 1.04 4.22
CA ILE A 227 6.26 0.34 2.94
C ILE A 227 6.66 1.22 1.76
N SER A 228 7.40 0.61 0.84
CA SER A 228 7.78 1.14 -0.45
C SER A 228 6.62 1.02 -1.44
N ILE A 229 6.12 2.14 -1.94
CA ILE A 229 4.96 2.22 -2.85
C ILE A 229 5.32 2.94 -4.14
N LEU A 230 4.55 2.70 -5.21
CA LEU A 230 4.73 3.38 -6.51
C LEU A 230 6.16 3.24 -7.05
N LYS A 231 6.71 2.01 -7.04
CA LYS A 231 8.03 1.72 -7.64
C LYS A 231 8.01 2.03 -9.13
N TYR A 232 9.01 2.76 -9.60
CA TYR A 232 9.22 3.12 -11.00
C TYR A 232 10.09 2.07 -11.73
#